data_AF-V9VLL5-F1
#
_entry.id   AF-V9VLL5-F1
#
_cell.length_a   1.000
_cell.length_b   1.000
_cell.length_c   1.000
_cell.angle_alpha   90.00
_cell.angle_beta   90.00
_cell.angle_gamma   90.00
#
_symmetry.space_group_name_H-M   'P 1'
#
loop_
_entity.id
_entity.type
_entity.pdbx_description
1 polymer ?
#
loop_
_entity_poly.entity_id
_entity_poly.type
_entity_poly.pdbx_seq_one_letter_code
_entity_poly.pdbx_strand_id
1 'polypeptide(L)'
;LVVGCGNSGMEVCLDLCNHNARPSLVVRDTVHVLPREMLGKSTFGLSMLLLKWLPIRLVDRLLLVASRLLLGNTSQLGLVRPKLGPLELKNLSGKTPVLDVGTLAKIRTGDIQVCPAIKRLKRHGVVVFVDGRTENFDAIVLATGYK
;
A
#
# COMPACT_ATOMS: atom_id res chain seq x y z
N LEU A 1 14.69 -5.83 -0.05
CA LEU A 1 13.36 -6.12 0.58
C LEU A 1 12.90 -4.90 1.37
N VAL A 2 11.70 -4.39 1.12
CA VAL A 2 11.08 -3.33 1.93
C VAL A 2 9.98 -3.94 2.78
N VAL A 3 10.02 -3.74 4.08
CA VAL A 3 9.09 -4.33 5.04
C VAL A 3 8.07 -3.28 5.49
N GLY A 4 6.82 -3.46 5.06
CA GLY A 4 5.71 -2.56 5.37
C GLY A 4 5.16 -1.87 4.13
N CYS A 5 3.83 -1.86 4.00
CA CYS A 5 3.10 -1.29 2.86
C CYS A 5 2.37 0.00 3.20
N GLY A 6 2.93 0.81 4.12
CA GLY A 6 2.48 2.19 4.32
C GLY A 6 3.00 3.13 3.23
N ASN A 7 2.69 4.44 3.33
CA ASN A 7 3.13 5.45 2.34
C ASN A 7 4.66 5.37 2.11
N SER A 8 5.45 5.44 3.19
CA SER A 8 6.91 5.37 3.10
C SER A 8 7.41 4.08 2.45
N GLY A 9 6.81 2.93 2.78
CA GLY A 9 7.23 1.65 2.19
C GLY A 9 6.95 1.58 0.69
N MET A 10 5.80 2.11 0.25
CA MET A 10 5.43 2.14 -1.16
C MET A 10 6.26 3.15 -1.97
N GLU A 11 6.56 4.32 -1.41
CA GLU A 11 7.42 5.33 -2.05
C GLU A 11 8.88 4.86 -2.14
N VAL A 12 9.44 4.31 -1.06
CA VAL A 12 10.80 3.75 -1.08
C VAL A 12 10.91 2.62 -2.11
N CYS A 13 9.92 1.75 -2.22
CA CYS A 13 9.88 0.73 -3.26
C CYS A 13 9.87 1.33 -4.68
N LEU A 14 9.10 2.40 -4.90
CA LEU A 14 9.06 3.08 -6.18
C LEU A 14 10.40 3.74 -6.51
N ASP A 15 11.01 4.44 -5.56
CA ASP A 15 12.31 5.10 -5.74
C ASP A 15 13.41 4.09 -6.04
N LEU A 16 13.45 2.97 -5.30
CA LEU A 16 14.38 1.86 -5.56
C LEU A 16 14.19 1.31 -6.99
N CYS A 17 12.94 1.07 -7.39
CA CYS A 17 12.62 0.58 -8.73
C CYS A 17 13.06 1.57 -9.83
N ASN A 18 12.83 2.87 -9.63
CA ASN A 18 13.24 3.92 -10.56
C ASN A 18 14.77 4.07 -10.67
N HIS A 19 15.51 3.64 -9.65
CA HIS A 19 16.98 3.61 -9.65
C HIS A 19 17.54 2.22 -9.99
N ASN A 20 16.80 1.42 -10.76
CA ASN A 20 17.19 0.10 -11.29
C ASN A 20 17.44 -0.99 -10.23
N ALA A 21 16.98 -0.81 -8.99
CA ALA A 21 16.92 -1.91 -8.04
C ALA A 21 15.72 -2.82 -8.36
N ARG A 22 15.75 -4.05 -7.82
CA ARG A 22 14.64 -5.02 -7.91
C ARG A 22 13.98 -5.20 -6.55
N PRO A 23 13.14 -4.25 -6.11
CA PRO A 23 12.58 -4.29 -4.77
C PRO A 23 11.41 -5.27 -4.68
N SER A 24 11.34 -5.97 -3.55
CA SER A 24 10.14 -6.69 -3.12
C SER A 24 9.54 -5.99 -1.90
N LEU A 25 8.21 -5.89 -1.86
CA LEU A 25 7.42 -5.22 -0.82
C LEU A 25 6.70 -6.28 0.04
N VAL A 26 6.99 -6.30 1.33
CA VAL A 26 6.28 -7.17 2.28
C VAL A 26 4.98 -6.54 2.72
N VAL A 27 3.88 -7.24 2.44
CA VAL A 27 2.52 -6.90 2.86
C VAL A 27 2.07 -7.94 3.88
N ARG A 28 1.97 -7.53 5.15
CA ARG A 28 1.50 -8.40 6.25
C ARG A 28 0.00 -8.27 6.47
N ASP A 29 -0.48 -7.02 6.51
CA ASP A 29 -1.84 -6.68 6.90
C ASP A 29 -2.57 -6.01 5.72
N THR A 30 -3.87 -5.81 5.88
CA THR A 30 -4.69 -5.11 4.89
C THR A 30 -4.35 -3.62 4.82
N VAL A 31 -4.38 -3.04 3.61
CA VAL A 31 -4.13 -1.61 3.38
C VAL A 31 -5.12 -1.03 2.37
N HIS A 32 -5.57 0.20 2.62
CA HIS A 32 -6.29 0.98 1.61
C HIS A 32 -5.27 1.70 0.74
N VAL A 33 -5.33 1.46 -0.56
CA VAL A 33 -4.58 2.23 -1.56
C VAL A 33 -5.57 3.08 -2.35
N LEU A 34 -5.37 4.40 -2.28
CA LEU A 34 -6.14 5.39 -3.01
C LEU A 34 -5.18 6.12 -3.96
N PRO A 35 -5.64 6.62 -5.11
CA PRO A 35 -4.80 7.48 -5.93
C PRO A 35 -4.50 8.77 -5.16
N ARG A 36 -3.36 9.42 -5.40
CA ARG A 36 -3.06 10.73 -4.80
C ARG A 36 -4.05 11.82 -5.24
N GLU A 37 -4.50 11.74 -6.48
CA GLU A 37 -5.45 12.67 -7.08
C GLU A 37 -6.64 11.94 -7.72
N MET A 38 -7.82 12.53 -7.60
CA MET A 38 -9.08 12.04 -8.13
C MET A 38 -9.84 13.21 -8.75
N LEU A 39 -10.24 13.08 -10.02
CA LEU A 39 -11.01 14.09 -10.73
C LEU A 39 -10.33 15.48 -10.72
N GLY A 40 -9.00 15.52 -10.87
CA GLY A 40 -8.20 16.75 -10.89
C GLY A 40 -8.06 17.46 -9.54
N LYS A 41 -8.42 16.79 -8.42
CA LYS A 41 -8.24 17.30 -7.06
C LYS A 41 -7.49 16.27 -6.21
N SER A 42 -6.82 16.73 -5.16
CA SER A 42 -6.23 15.80 -4.19
C SER A 42 -7.31 14.94 -3.55
N THR A 43 -7.04 13.64 -3.38
CA THR A 43 -7.99 12.70 -2.76
C THR A 43 -8.40 13.15 -1.37
N PHE A 44 -7.45 13.69 -0.61
CA PHE A 44 -7.73 14.25 0.70
C PHE A 44 -8.63 15.50 0.61
N GLY A 45 -8.34 16.44 -0.28
CA GLY A 45 -9.18 17.63 -0.48
C GLY A 45 -10.60 17.27 -0.90
N LEU A 46 -10.75 16.31 -1.82
CA LEU A 46 -12.05 15.78 -2.23
C LEU A 46 -12.78 15.14 -1.04
N SER A 47 -12.09 14.32 -0.24
CA SER A 47 -12.69 13.67 0.93
C SER A 47 -13.20 14.68 1.97
N MET A 48 -12.42 15.73 2.26
CA MET A 48 -12.80 16.77 3.21
C MET A 48 -13.98 17.61 2.69
N LEU A 49 -14.05 17.86 1.37
CA LEU A 49 -15.19 18.52 0.76
C LEU A 49 -16.47 17.68 0.89
N LEU A 50 -16.40 16.38 0.59
CA LEU A 50 -17.56 15.48 0.68
C LEU A 50 -18.05 15.29 2.12
N LEU A 51 -17.13 15.24 3.09
CA LEU A 51 -17.47 15.12 4.52
C LEU A 51 -18.26 16.33 5.07
N LYS A 52 -18.26 17.48 4.38
CA LYS A 52 -19.12 18.62 4.75
C LYS A 52 -20.60 18.36 4.48
N TRP A 53 -20.91 17.44 3.56
CA TRP A 53 -22.26 17.24 3.03
C TRP A 53 -22.78 15.81 3.24
N LEU A 54 -21.90 14.83 3.43
CA LEU A 54 -22.24 13.40 3.44
C LEU A 54 -21.68 12.69 4.68
N PRO A 55 -22.35 11.65 5.20
CA PRO A 55 -21.84 10.84 6.29
C PRO A 55 -20.59 10.05 5.86
N ILE A 56 -19.69 9.78 6.81
CA ILE A 56 -18.38 9.15 6.57
C ILE A 56 -18.46 7.85 5.75
N ARG A 57 -19.43 6.98 6.03
CA ARG A 57 -19.61 5.70 5.32
C ARG A 57 -20.01 5.87 3.86
N LEU A 58 -20.66 6.97 3.51
CA LEU A 58 -21.00 7.29 2.13
C LEU A 58 -19.78 7.84 1.40
N VAL A 59 -19.03 8.74 2.05
CA VAL A 59 -17.76 9.24 1.50
C VAL A 59 -16.77 8.10 1.25
N ASP A 60 -16.62 7.19 2.20
CA ASP A 60 -15.78 6.00 2.04
C ASP A 60 -16.20 5.13 0.87
N ARG A 61 -17.51 4.90 0.69
CA ARG A 61 -18.02 4.16 -0.48
C ARG A 61 -17.68 4.87 -1.79
N LEU A 62 -17.87 6.19 -1.87
CA LEU A 62 -17.53 6.97 -3.06
C LEU A 62 -16.02 6.91 -3.37
N LEU A 63 -15.17 7.07 -2.35
CA LEU A 63 -13.71 6.96 -2.49
C LEU A 63 -13.30 5.56 -2.97
N LEU A 64 -13.91 4.50 -2.42
CA LEU A 64 -13.59 3.12 -2.81
C LEU A 64 -14.04 2.79 -4.24
N VAL A 65 -15.20 3.29 -4.67
CA VAL A 65 -15.69 3.15 -6.06
C VAL A 65 -14.74 3.87 -7.01
N ALA A 66 -14.45 5.15 -6.75
CA ALA A 66 -13.58 5.92 -7.62
C ALA A 66 -12.13 5.38 -7.62
N SER A 67 -11.63 4.89 -6.48
CA SER A 67 -10.36 4.15 -6.40
C SER A 67 -10.40 2.87 -7.23
N ARG A 68 -11.49 2.10 -7.22
CA ARG A 68 -11.61 0.89 -8.06
C ARG A 68 -11.66 1.24 -9.56
N LEU A 69 -12.25 2.36 -9.94
CA LEU A 69 -12.26 2.82 -11.34
C LEU A 69 -10.86 3.26 -11.81
N LEU A 70 -10.12 3.98 -10.97
CA LEU A 70 -8.81 4.53 -11.33
C LEU A 70 -7.66 3.51 -11.15
N LEU A 71 -7.71 2.70 -10.09
CA LEU A 71 -6.66 1.76 -9.70
C LEU A 71 -7.03 0.29 -9.93
N GLY A 72 -8.23 -0.01 -10.43
CA GLY A 72 -8.68 -1.40 -10.60
C GLY A 72 -8.76 -2.17 -9.28
N ASN A 73 -8.65 -3.49 -9.37
CA ASN A 73 -8.73 -4.37 -8.20
C ASN A 73 -7.34 -4.61 -7.56
N THR A 74 -7.07 -3.91 -6.46
CA THR A 74 -5.78 -4.03 -5.73
C THR A 74 -5.56 -5.40 -5.10
N SER A 75 -6.63 -6.18 -4.85
CA SER A 75 -6.48 -7.51 -4.25
C SER A 75 -5.77 -8.50 -5.18
N GLN A 76 -5.91 -8.34 -6.50
CA GLN A 76 -5.20 -9.14 -7.51
C GLN A 76 -3.68 -8.88 -7.48
N LEU A 77 -3.26 -7.78 -6.86
CA LEU A 77 -1.87 -7.38 -6.70
C LEU A 77 -1.34 -7.72 -5.29
N GLY A 78 -2.07 -8.51 -4.50
CA GLY A 78 -1.72 -8.84 -3.13
C GLY A 78 -2.00 -7.73 -2.10
N LEU A 79 -2.62 -6.62 -2.52
CA LEU A 79 -2.98 -5.49 -1.65
C LEU A 79 -4.47 -5.56 -1.27
N VAL A 80 -4.74 -6.36 -0.25
CA VAL A 80 -6.10 -6.59 0.27
C VAL A 80 -6.58 -5.38 1.08
N ARG A 81 -7.79 -4.90 0.77
CA ARG A 81 -8.39 -3.76 1.47
C ARG A 81 -9.00 -4.18 2.82
N PRO A 82 -8.89 -3.36 3.87
CA PRO A 82 -9.63 -3.54 5.12
C PRO A 82 -11.15 -3.53 4.90
N LYS A 83 -11.91 -4.15 5.82
CA LYS A 83 -13.39 -4.14 5.79
C LYS A 83 -13.96 -2.76 6.09
N LEU A 84 -13.35 -2.02 7.02
CA LEU A 84 -13.71 -0.64 7.35
C LEU A 84 -13.26 0.29 6.23
N GLY A 85 -14.01 1.36 5.98
CA GLY A 85 -13.64 2.35 4.96
C GLY A 85 -12.38 3.15 5.32
N PRO A 86 -11.73 3.81 4.34
CA PRO A 86 -10.44 4.49 4.56
C PRO A 86 -10.50 5.61 5.60
N LEU A 87 -11.58 6.41 5.62
CA LEU A 87 -11.77 7.48 6.59
C LEU A 87 -12.23 6.93 7.95
N GLU A 88 -13.14 5.95 7.95
CA GLU A 88 -13.57 5.28 9.18
C GLU A 88 -12.39 4.60 9.90
N LEU A 89 -11.53 3.91 9.15
CA LEU A 89 -10.32 3.30 9.67
C LEU A 89 -9.34 4.34 10.25
N LYS A 90 -9.18 5.48 9.56
CA LYS A 90 -8.36 6.60 10.05
C LYS A 90 -8.89 7.13 11.37
N ASN A 91 -10.20 7.35 11.49
CA ASN A 91 -10.81 7.88 12.70
C ASN A 91 -10.70 6.91 13.89
N LEU A 92 -10.83 5.60 13.66
CA LEU A 92 -10.82 4.60 14.72
C LEU A 92 -9.41 4.20 15.17
N SER A 93 -8.46 4.14 14.24
CA SER A 93 -7.14 3.52 14.49
C SER A 93 -5.95 4.43 14.18
N GLY A 94 -6.19 5.64 13.67
CA GLY A 94 -5.14 6.55 13.18
C GLY A 94 -4.48 6.09 11.87
N LYS A 95 -4.79 4.89 11.37
CA LYS A 95 -4.20 4.36 10.13
C LYS A 95 -4.75 5.08 8.91
N THR A 96 -3.88 5.82 8.23
CA THR A 96 -4.23 6.51 6.99
C THR A 96 -4.14 5.57 5.79
N PRO A 97 -4.98 5.77 4.76
CA PRO A 97 -4.79 5.10 3.48
C PRO A 97 -3.47 5.54 2.84
N VAL A 98 -2.89 4.66 2.03
CA VAL A 98 -1.75 4.98 1.18
C VAL A 98 -2.22 5.73 -0.05
N LEU A 99 -1.55 6.83 -0.36
CA LEU A 99 -1.77 7.60 -1.58
C LEU A 99 -0.76 7.14 -2.63
N ASP A 100 -1.23 6.34 -3.59
CA ASP A 100 -0.38 5.83 -4.67
C ASP A 100 0.07 6.96 -5.59
N VAL A 101 1.38 6.94 -5.89
CA VAL A 101 2.08 7.89 -6.77
C VAL A 101 2.74 7.20 -7.97
N GLY A 102 2.47 5.90 -8.19
CA GLY A 102 3.03 5.11 -9.29
C GLY A 102 3.55 3.74 -8.88
N THR A 103 3.65 3.47 -7.56
CA THR A 103 4.08 2.16 -7.05
C THR A 103 3.17 1.05 -7.55
N LEU A 104 1.85 1.27 -7.58
CA LEU A 104 0.90 0.26 -8.03
C LEU A 104 1.09 -0.10 -9.51
N ALA A 105 1.47 0.87 -10.35
CA ALA A 105 1.79 0.59 -11.76
C ALA A 105 3.01 -0.34 -11.88
N LYS A 106 4.05 -0.09 -11.07
CA LYS A 106 5.25 -0.94 -11.01
C LYS A 106 4.99 -2.33 -10.40
N ILE A 107 4.03 -2.45 -9.50
CA ILE A 107 3.57 -3.76 -9.02
C ILE A 107 2.86 -4.53 -10.15
N ARG A 108 2.02 -3.86 -10.95
CA ARG A 108 1.32 -4.50 -12.08
C ARG A 108 2.27 -5.00 -13.17
N THR A 109 3.35 -4.27 -13.45
CA THR A 109 4.37 -4.69 -14.43
C THR A 109 5.28 -5.79 -13.90
N GLY A 110 5.23 -6.08 -12.60
CA GLY A 110 6.11 -7.06 -11.94
C GLY A 110 7.49 -6.50 -11.55
N ASP A 111 7.74 -5.22 -11.80
CA ASP A 111 8.99 -4.55 -11.41
C ASP A 111 9.15 -4.46 -9.89
N ILE A 112 8.01 -4.41 -9.16
CA ILE A 112 7.94 -4.51 -7.70
C ILE A 112 7.16 -5.77 -7.33
N GLN A 113 7.81 -6.72 -6.68
CA GLN A 113 7.16 -7.96 -6.26
C GLN A 113 6.47 -7.79 -4.90
N VAL A 114 5.22 -8.25 -4.77
CA VAL A 114 4.52 -8.29 -3.49
C VAL A 114 4.76 -9.63 -2.80
N CYS A 115 5.33 -9.58 -1.60
CA CYS A 115 5.64 -10.75 -0.78
C CYS A 115 4.71 -10.78 0.46
N PRO A 116 4.31 -11.97 0.93
CA PRO A 116 3.58 -12.08 2.17
C PRO A 116 4.51 -11.86 3.37
N ALA A 117 3.96 -11.97 4.58
CA ALA A 117 4.71 -11.77 5.82
C ALA A 117 6.01 -12.61 5.89
N ILE A 118 7.01 -12.06 6.57
CA ILE A 118 8.26 -12.76 6.86
C ILE A 118 8.02 -13.75 8.00
N LYS A 119 8.36 -15.02 7.79
CA LYS A 119 8.34 -16.07 8.82
C LYS A 119 9.64 -16.09 9.62
N ARG A 120 10.79 -15.98 8.95
CA ARG A 120 12.10 -16.02 9.61
C ARG A 120 13.18 -15.36 8.75
N LEU A 121 14.04 -14.57 9.39
CA LEU A 121 15.31 -14.10 8.82
C LEU A 121 16.42 -15.10 9.16
N LYS A 122 17.18 -15.52 8.15
CA LYS A 122 18.37 -16.38 8.28
C LYS A 122 19.64 -15.52 8.08
N ARG A 123 20.81 -16.14 8.24
CA ARG A 123 22.11 -15.49 7.98
C ARG A 123 22.23 -15.09 6.49
N HIS A 124 23.07 -14.09 6.23
CA HIS A 124 23.42 -13.62 4.88
C HIS A 124 22.23 -13.12 4.04
N GLY A 125 21.25 -12.44 4.63
CA GLY A 125 20.16 -11.82 3.87
C GLY A 125 19.05 -12.76 3.41
N VAL A 126 19.12 -14.05 3.77
CA VAL A 126 18.11 -15.04 3.40
C VAL A 126 16.83 -14.85 4.22
N VAL A 127 15.70 -14.68 3.54
CA VAL A 127 14.38 -14.44 4.12
C VAL A 127 13.45 -15.59 3.78
N VAL A 128 12.82 -16.16 4.80
CA VAL A 128 11.77 -17.18 4.67
C VAL A 128 10.43 -16.51 4.89
N PHE A 129 9.54 -16.61 3.90
CA PHE A 129 8.18 -16.07 3.95
C PHE A 129 7.19 -17.07 4.54
N VAL A 130 6.00 -16.60 4.94
CA VAL A 130 4.95 -17.45 5.53
C VAL A 130 4.35 -18.48 4.56
N ASP A 131 4.46 -18.23 3.26
CA ASP A 131 4.05 -19.17 2.20
C ASP A 131 5.11 -20.25 1.90
N GLY A 132 6.23 -20.25 2.64
CA GLY A 132 7.32 -21.21 2.49
C GLY A 132 8.38 -20.80 1.47
N ARG A 133 8.17 -19.73 0.68
CA ARG A 133 9.21 -19.22 -0.23
C ARG A 133 10.43 -18.74 0.55
N THR A 134 11.60 -18.98 -0.02
CA THR A 134 12.88 -18.52 0.51
C THR A 134 13.61 -17.75 -0.56
N GLU A 135 13.96 -16.49 -0.26
CA GLU A 135 14.65 -15.60 -1.19
C GLU A 135 15.83 -14.92 -0.49
N ASN A 136 16.79 -14.44 -1.26
CA ASN A 136 17.95 -13.72 -0.74
C ASN A 136 17.87 -12.23 -1.12
N PHE A 137 18.23 -11.35 -0.19
CA PHE A 137 18.22 -9.91 -0.40
C PHE A 137 19.50 -9.25 0.08
N ASP A 138 20.03 -8.34 -0.74
CA ASP A 138 21.24 -7.56 -0.41
C ASP A 138 21.00 -6.56 0.72
N ALA A 139 19.77 -6.06 0.82
CA ALA A 139 19.36 -5.11 1.85
C ALA A 139 17.90 -5.31 2.28
N ILE A 140 17.63 -5.01 3.56
CA ILE A 140 16.29 -5.00 4.15
C ILE A 140 16.02 -3.61 4.74
N VAL A 141 14.96 -2.95 4.27
CA VAL A 141 14.50 -1.65 4.76
C VAL A 141 13.24 -1.85 5.59
N LEU A 142 13.25 -1.43 6.85
CA LEU A 142 12.10 -1.54 7.74
C LEU A 142 11.26 -0.25 7.68
N ALA A 143 10.22 -0.26 6.84
CA ALA A 143 9.26 0.83 6.70
C ALA A 143 8.01 0.59 7.57
N THR A 144 8.23 0.29 8.86
CA THR A 144 7.20 -0.19 9.80
C THR A 144 6.55 0.91 10.66
N GLY A 145 6.78 2.18 10.34
CA GLY A 145 6.27 3.33 11.09
C GLY A 145 7.10 3.67 12.34
N TYR A 146 6.57 4.57 13.15
CA TYR A 146 7.23 5.18 14.31
C TYR A 146 6.38 4.98 15.58
N LYS A 147 6.97 5.25 16.75
CA LYS A 147 6.30 5.22 18.06
C LYS A 147 6.30 6.62 18.68
#